data_AF-A0A3M2BDA9-F1
#
_entry.id   AF-A0A3M2BDA9-F1
#
_cell.length_a   1.000
_cell.length_b   1.000
_cell.length_c   1.000
_cell.angle_alpha   90.00
_cell.angle_beta   90.00
_cell.angle_gamma   90.00
#
_symmetry.space_group_name_H-M   'P 1'
#
loop_
_entity.id
_entity.type
_entity.pdbx_description
1 polymer ?
#
loop_
_entity_poly.entity_id
_entity_poly.type
_entity_poly.pdbx_seq_one_letter_code
_entity_poly.pdbx_strand_id
1 'polypeptide(L)'
;MDAPADGRSPSARARPPALDAAYAALAVLALTSLVQFPFSAPVYFLYEAPLVVAGGLAALTLARGRRASLRAEPVAAGLLAAYLVFAVLWIHPGFIYTMGVRFERADLTHALPLERAGLRASAEDARTYGRLVAELTRRAEGGYTLATPDAPEVYFLSGLRSPTGTTYEFFDAPEGRVGRVLEALERRGVTAVALNREPAFSGPPPAALEAALRERFPDSLRVGRFTVRWAGPRAAGCEDDAARAGCDAGGVR
;
A
#
# COMPACT_ATOMS: atom_id res chain seq x y z
N MET A 1 56.24 40.10 39.14
CA MET A 1 56.53 38.72 39.58
C MET A 1 55.36 38.22 40.41
N ASP A 2 54.58 37.22 40.05
CA ASP A 2 54.22 36.54 38.79
C ASP A 2 52.98 35.73 39.19
N ALA A 3 51.81 36.03 38.61
CA ALA A 3 51.05 35.11 37.75
C ALA A 3 50.25 34.01 38.53
N PRO A 4 49.28 33.32 37.92
CA PRO A 4 47.86 33.60 38.15
C PRO A 4 47.12 32.44 38.83
N ALA A 5 45.92 32.75 39.35
CA ALA A 5 44.94 31.75 39.74
C ALA A 5 44.52 30.92 38.52
N ASP A 6 44.99 29.67 38.46
CA ASP A 6 44.71 28.73 37.38
C ASP A 6 43.24 28.30 37.45
N GLY A 7 42.41 28.97 36.66
CA GLY A 7 41.01 28.63 36.42
C GLY A 7 40.90 27.34 35.63
N ARG A 8 40.91 26.20 36.32
CA ARG A 8 40.47 24.93 35.74
C ARG A 8 39.00 24.73 36.05
N SER A 9 38.14 25.14 35.12
CA SER A 9 36.78 24.61 35.02
C SER A 9 36.84 23.07 35.12
N PRO A 10 35.95 22.42 35.89
CA PRO A 10 35.92 20.98 35.95
C PRO A 10 35.68 20.46 34.55
N SER A 11 36.69 19.78 33.99
CA SER A 11 36.61 19.15 32.68
C SER A 11 35.32 18.35 32.63
N ALA A 12 34.42 18.68 31.71
CA ALA A 12 33.29 17.83 31.37
C ALA A 12 33.88 16.45 31.08
N ARG A 13 33.72 15.51 32.02
CA ARG A 13 34.18 14.13 31.81
C ARG A 13 33.44 13.67 30.57
N ALA A 14 34.19 13.48 29.48
CA ALA A 14 33.64 12.95 28.25
C ALA A 14 32.84 11.70 28.61
N ARG A 15 31.55 11.69 28.26
CA ARG A 15 30.73 10.50 28.49
C ARG A 15 31.41 9.34 27.76
N PRO A 16 31.54 8.16 28.41
CA PRO A 16 32.10 7.01 27.73
C PRO A 16 31.23 6.73 26.49
N PRO A 17 31.82 6.52 25.30
CA PRO A 17 31.09 6.37 24.04
C PRO A 17 30.05 5.23 24.07
N ALA A 18 30.23 4.26 24.97
CA ALA A 18 29.27 3.18 25.18
C ALA A 18 27.95 3.62 25.83
N LEU A 19 27.94 4.68 26.65
CA LEU A 19 26.70 5.24 27.22
C LEU A 19 25.90 6.00 26.17
N ASP A 20 26.57 6.77 25.31
CA ASP A 20 25.91 7.49 24.21
C ASP A 20 25.36 6.51 23.17
N ALA A 21 26.10 5.43 22.86
CA ALA A 21 25.64 4.35 21.99
C ALA A 21 24.42 3.61 22.56
N ALA A 22 24.41 3.31 23.87
CA ALA A 22 23.27 2.67 24.51
C ALA A 22 22.05 3.59 24.61
N TYR A 23 22.26 4.88 24.91
CA TYR A 23 21.20 5.87 24.87
C TYR A 23 20.60 5.99 23.47
N ALA A 24 21.43 6.06 22.44
CA ALA A 24 20.98 6.08 21.05
C ALA A 24 20.19 4.81 20.68
N ALA A 25 20.67 3.62 21.06
CA ALA A 25 19.98 2.37 20.81
C ALA A 25 18.62 2.30 21.52
N LEU A 26 18.54 2.74 22.78
CA LEU A 26 17.28 2.80 23.54
C LEU A 26 16.30 3.84 23.00
N ALA A 27 16.79 5.01 22.56
CA ALA A 27 15.98 6.04 21.94
C ALA A 27 15.41 5.58 20.60
N VAL A 28 16.22 4.90 19.77
CA VAL A 28 15.77 4.29 18.51
C VAL A 28 14.73 3.21 18.78
N LEU A 29 14.95 2.33 19.76
CA LEU A 29 13.98 1.31 20.17
C LEU A 29 12.64 1.90 20.63
N ALA A 30 12.69 2.97 21.42
CA ALA A 30 11.49 3.67 21.87
C ALA A 30 10.73 4.30 20.69
N LEU A 31 11.45 4.96 19.77
CA LEU A 31 10.85 5.52 18.55
C LEU A 31 10.23 4.44 17.66
N THR A 32 10.90 3.30 17.48
CA THR A 32 10.35 2.20 16.68
C THR A 32 9.10 1.59 17.32
N SER A 33 9.07 1.43 18.65
CA SER A 33 7.87 0.96 19.36
C SER A 33 6.67 1.89 19.17
N LEU A 34 6.91 3.17 18.87
CA LEU A 34 5.87 4.16 18.57
C LEU A 34 5.28 3.97 17.16
N VAL A 35 6.06 3.47 16.20
CA VAL A 35 5.60 3.17 14.82
C VAL A 35 4.57 2.03 14.80
N GLN A 36 4.57 1.19 15.84
CA GLN A 36 3.61 0.10 15.97
C GLN A 36 2.20 0.53 16.41
N PHE A 37 2.02 1.79 16.83
CA PHE A 37 0.72 2.30 17.26
C PHE A 37 0.11 3.23 16.20
N PRO A 38 -1.17 3.05 15.79
CA PRO A 38 -2.14 2.04 16.22
C PRO A 38 -2.17 0.76 15.34
N PHE A 39 -1.34 0.64 14.31
CA PHE A 39 -1.36 -0.50 13.38
C PHE A 39 0.05 -1.00 13.05
N SER A 40 0.50 -2.06 13.73
CA SER A 40 1.75 -2.76 13.40
C SER A 40 1.50 -3.81 12.32
N ALA A 41 1.69 -3.42 11.05
CA ALA A 41 1.80 -4.43 10.00
C ALA A 41 2.99 -5.37 10.32
N PRO A 42 2.86 -6.70 10.15
CA PRO A 42 3.91 -7.65 10.54
C PRO A 42 5.29 -7.40 9.92
N VAL A 43 5.34 -6.75 8.75
CA VAL A 43 6.60 -6.29 8.12
C VAL A 43 7.45 -5.43 9.04
N TYR A 44 6.84 -4.64 9.93
CA TYR A 44 7.60 -3.72 10.79
C TYR A 44 8.51 -4.45 11.79
N PHE A 45 8.16 -5.68 12.16
CA PHE A 45 9.01 -6.55 12.97
C PHE A 45 10.43 -6.68 12.39
N LEU A 46 10.57 -6.71 11.07
CA LEU A 46 11.86 -6.85 10.41
C LEU A 46 12.75 -5.61 10.56
N TYR A 47 12.18 -4.43 10.79
CA TYR A 47 12.96 -3.23 11.11
C TYR A 47 13.40 -3.21 12.58
N GLU A 48 12.57 -3.76 13.47
CA GLU A 48 12.78 -3.67 14.91
C GLU A 48 13.65 -4.78 15.48
N ALA A 49 13.51 -6.01 14.98
CA ALA A 49 14.23 -7.17 15.51
C ALA A 49 15.76 -6.95 15.54
N PRO A 50 16.42 -6.38 14.51
CA PRO A 50 17.85 -6.09 14.57
C PRO A 50 18.22 -5.07 15.65
N LEU A 51 17.36 -4.07 15.88
CA LEU A 51 17.58 -3.03 16.89
C LEU A 51 17.43 -3.58 18.31
N VAL A 52 16.48 -4.48 18.53
CA VAL A 52 16.29 -5.17 19.82
C VAL A 52 17.50 -6.03 20.13
N VAL A 53 18.02 -6.76 19.14
CA VAL A 53 19.25 -7.57 19.30
C VAL A 53 20.45 -6.67 19.60
N ALA A 54 20.65 -5.60 18.84
CA ALA A 54 21.77 -4.67 19.05
C ALA A 54 21.70 -3.97 20.42
N GLY A 55 20.53 -3.46 20.80
CA GLY A 55 20.30 -2.82 22.11
C GLY A 55 20.46 -3.80 23.27
N GLY A 56 19.94 -5.03 23.13
CA GLY A 56 20.12 -6.09 24.12
C GLY A 56 21.59 -6.47 24.32
N LEU A 57 22.35 -6.65 23.23
CA LEU A 57 23.78 -6.92 23.30
C LEU A 57 24.54 -5.76 23.96
N ALA A 58 24.25 -4.51 23.59
CA ALA A 58 24.85 -3.33 24.20
C ALA A 58 24.56 -3.27 25.71
N ALA A 59 23.31 -3.47 26.13
CA ALA A 59 22.92 -3.50 27.54
C ALA A 59 23.64 -4.63 28.31
N LEU A 60 23.76 -5.83 27.72
CA LEU A 60 24.48 -6.95 28.32
C LEU A 60 25.98 -6.68 28.47
N THR A 61 26.61 -6.01 27.49
CA THR A 61 28.04 -5.63 27.58
C THR A 61 28.27 -4.58 28.66
N LEU A 62 27.36 -3.60 28.79
CA LEU A 62 27.43 -2.55 29.80
C LEU A 62 27.16 -3.07 31.22
N ALA A 63 26.16 -3.94 31.39
CA ALA A 63 25.76 -4.46 32.69
C ALA A 63 26.80 -5.40 33.33
N ARG A 64 27.71 -6.00 32.55
CA ARG A 64 28.59 -7.09 33.03
C ARG A 64 30.02 -6.68 33.36
N GLY A 65 30.50 -5.49 32.99
CA GLY A 65 31.89 -5.06 33.20
C GLY A 65 32.94 -6.01 32.60
N ARG A 66 34.24 -5.67 32.70
CA ARG A 66 35.40 -6.38 32.09
C ARG A 66 35.63 -7.85 32.54
N ARG A 67 34.70 -8.52 33.24
CA ARG A 67 34.95 -9.77 33.98
C ARG A 67 34.14 -11.02 33.61
N ALA A 68 33.38 -11.06 32.51
CA ALA A 68 32.72 -12.29 32.05
C ALA A 68 33.37 -12.78 30.73
N SER A 69 34.29 -13.74 30.75
CA SER A 69 34.10 -15.20 30.88
C SER A 69 33.48 -15.82 29.61
N LEU A 70 34.23 -16.75 29.03
CA LEU A 70 34.04 -17.55 27.80
C LEU A 70 32.66 -18.25 27.64
N ARG A 71 31.71 -18.07 28.58
CA ARG A 71 30.37 -18.67 28.59
C ARG A 71 29.28 -17.77 27.97
N ALA A 72 29.54 -16.48 27.75
CA ALA A 72 28.60 -15.60 27.06
C ALA A 72 28.61 -15.80 25.53
N GLU A 73 29.76 -16.17 24.98
CA GLU A 73 29.90 -16.45 23.54
C GLU A 73 29.04 -17.60 23.03
N PRO A 74 28.98 -18.79 23.66
CA PRO A 74 28.15 -19.88 23.16
C PRO A 74 26.65 -19.56 23.24
N VAL A 75 26.20 -18.79 24.24
CA VAL A 75 24.80 -18.35 24.34
C VAL A 75 24.47 -17.33 23.25
N ALA A 76 25.34 -16.34 23.04
CA ALA A 76 25.16 -15.36 21.97
C ALA A 76 25.22 -16.01 20.58
N ALA A 77 26.15 -16.93 20.36
CA ALA A 77 26.26 -17.71 19.14
C ALA A 77 25.05 -18.62 18.91
N GLY A 78 24.54 -19.26 19.97
CA GLY A 78 23.32 -20.07 19.91
C GLY A 78 22.07 -19.24 19.57
N LEU A 79 21.92 -18.06 20.17
CA LEU A 79 20.84 -17.12 19.84
C LEU A 79 20.94 -16.63 18.39
N LEU A 80 22.15 -16.25 17.95
CA LEU A 80 22.39 -15.85 16.57
C LEU A 80 22.04 -16.99 15.60
N ALA A 81 22.49 -18.21 15.90
CA ALA A 81 22.16 -19.39 15.09
C ALA A 81 20.65 -19.66 15.06
N ALA A 82 19.95 -19.55 16.19
CA ALA A 82 18.50 -19.70 16.24
C ALA A 82 17.77 -18.63 15.40
N TYR A 83 18.21 -17.36 15.47
CA TYR A 83 17.65 -16.29 14.64
C TYR A 83 17.93 -16.51 13.15
N LEU A 84 19.12 -17.00 12.78
CA LEU A 84 19.44 -17.34 11.39
C LEU A 84 18.59 -18.49 10.88
N VAL A 85 18.43 -19.55 11.68
CA VAL A 85 17.55 -20.69 11.34
C VAL A 85 16.11 -20.22 11.19
N PHE A 86 15.61 -19.39 12.10
CA PHE A 86 14.28 -18.80 12.01
C PHE A 86 14.13 -17.92 10.75
N ALA A 87 15.12 -17.08 10.44
CA ALA A 87 15.09 -16.23 9.25
C ALA A 87 15.06 -17.06 7.96
N VAL A 88 15.88 -18.11 7.86
CA VAL A 88 15.97 -18.95 6.65
C VAL A 88 14.76 -19.88 6.49
N LEU A 89 14.29 -20.49 7.58
CA LEU A 89 13.22 -21.49 7.51
C LEU A 89 11.82 -20.89 7.59
N TRP A 90 11.65 -19.72 8.22
CA TRP A 90 10.34 -19.12 8.45
C TRP A 90 10.14 -17.82 7.70
N ILE A 91 11.06 -16.86 7.84
CA ILE A 91 10.89 -15.52 7.25
C ILE A 91 11.06 -15.54 5.74
N HIS A 92 12.14 -16.15 5.23
CA HIS A 92 12.44 -16.19 3.79
C HIS A 92 11.34 -16.86 2.95
N PRO A 93 10.80 -18.06 3.32
CA PRO A 93 9.69 -18.65 2.58
C PRO A 93 8.32 -18.11 2.99
N GLY A 94 8.23 -17.35 4.09
CA GLY A 94 6.96 -16.88 4.67
C GLY A 94 6.37 -15.68 3.94
N PHE A 95 5.04 -15.59 3.93
CA PHE A 95 4.31 -14.46 3.38
C PHE A 95 4.22 -13.32 4.40
N ILE A 96 4.66 -12.13 3.98
CA ILE A 96 4.88 -11.02 4.90
C ILE A 96 3.59 -10.52 5.58
N TYR A 97 2.44 -10.64 4.93
CA TYR A 97 1.15 -10.19 5.46
C TYR A 97 0.58 -11.10 6.55
N THR A 98 1.01 -12.37 6.63
CA THR A 98 0.57 -13.32 7.65
C THR A 98 1.63 -13.64 8.69
N MET A 99 2.81 -13.03 8.55
CA MET A 99 3.90 -13.12 9.52
C MET A 99 3.42 -12.77 10.93
N GLY A 100 3.87 -13.53 11.93
CA GLY A 100 3.45 -13.36 13.33
C GLY A 100 2.05 -13.90 13.68
N VAL A 101 1.21 -14.23 12.69
CA VAL A 101 -0.11 -14.83 12.90
C VAL A 101 -0.11 -16.32 12.56
N ARG A 102 0.34 -16.67 11.36
CA ARG A 102 0.46 -18.06 10.89
C ARG A 102 1.56 -18.20 9.85
N PHE A 103 2.11 -19.40 9.70
CA PHE A 103 2.98 -19.68 8.57
C PHE A 103 2.13 -19.83 7.30
N GLU A 104 2.44 -19.02 6.30
CA GLU A 104 1.92 -19.16 4.95
C GLU A 104 3.09 -18.97 4.01
N ARG A 105 3.24 -19.85 3.02
CA ARG A 105 4.37 -19.75 2.08
C ARG A 105 4.08 -18.65 1.06
N ALA A 106 5.03 -17.76 0.82
CA ALA A 106 4.92 -16.76 -0.23
C ALA A 106 4.97 -17.45 -1.61
N ASP A 107 3.81 -17.69 -2.21
CA ASP A 107 3.71 -18.18 -3.59
C ASP A 107 3.78 -17.00 -4.57
N LEU A 108 4.96 -16.40 -4.72
CA LEU A 108 5.21 -15.31 -5.68
C LEU A 108 6.02 -15.84 -6.86
N THR A 109 5.51 -16.87 -7.51
CA THR A 109 6.25 -17.64 -8.53
C THR A 109 5.91 -17.25 -9.97
N HIS A 110 4.74 -16.66 -10.19
CA HIS A 110 4.20 -16.39 -11.53
C HIS A 110 4.52 -14.96 -11.96
N ALA A 111 5.08 -14.78 -13.15
CA ALA A 111 5.24 -13.45 -13.72
C ALA A 111 3.86 -12.85 -14.00
N LEU A 112 3.64 -11.61 -13.56
CA LEU A 112 2.41 -10.88 -13.86
C LEU A 112 2.53 -10.35 -15.31
N PRO A 113 1.71 -10.85 -16.28
CA PRO A 113 1.92 -10.61 -17.71
C PRO A 113 1.36 -9.25 -18.14
N LEU A 114 1.83 -8.20 -17.47
CA LEU A 114 1.42 -6.82 -17.69
C LEU A 114 2.67 -5.97 -17.90
N GLU A 115 2.64 -5.10 -18.91
CA GLU A 115 3.77 -4.27 -19.33
C GLU A 115 4.42 -3.51 -18.16
N ARG A 116 3.60 -3.04 -17.21
CA ARG A 116 4.03 -2.20 -16.08
C ARG A 116 4.33 -2.98 -14.80
N ALA A 117 4.02 -4.28 -14.73
CA ALA A 117 4.12 -5.02 -13.48
C ALA A 117 5.57 -5.29 -13.06
N GLY A 118 6.41 -5.81 -13.96
CA GLY A 118 7.82 -6.12 -13.69
C GLY A 118 8.09 -7.08 -12.51
N LEU A 119 7.05 -7.68 -11.93
CA LEU A 119 7.08 -8.39 -10.65
C LEU A 119 6.44 -9.78 -10.77
N ARG A 120 6.75 -10.65 -9.80
CA ARG A 120 6.09 -11.94 -9.63
C ARG A 120 4.96 -11.84 -8.60
N ALA A 121 3.90 -12.59 -8.84
CA ALA A 121 2.71 -12.67 -8.00
C ALA A 121 2.29 -14.14 -7.84
N SER A 122 1.23 -14.36 -7.05
CA SER A 122 0.56 -15.65 -7.00
C SER A 122 -0.07 -16.00 -8.35
N ALA A 123 -0.28 -17.29 -8.59
CA ALA A 123 -0.96 -17.73 -9.79
C ALA A 123 -2.37 -17.12 -9.90
N GLU A 124 -3.04 -16.94 -8.75
CA GLU A 124 -4.35 -16.32 -8.67
C GLU A 124 -4.33 -14.83 -9.02
N ASP A 125 -3.39 -14.08 -8.43
CA ASP A 125 -3.25 -12.65 -8.72
C ASP A 125 -2.83 -12.42 -10.16
N ALA A 126 -1.91 -13.23 -10.70
CA ALA A 126 -1.49 -13.14 -12.09
C ALA A 126 -2.67 -13.29 -13.07
N ARG A 127 -3.56 -14.25 -12.82
CA ARG A 127 -4.79 -14.42 -13.60
C ARG A 127 -5.78 -13.29 -13.37
N THR A 128 -6.00 -12.91 -12.12
CA THR A 128 -6.99 -11.90 -11.72
C THR A 128 -6.64 -10.55 -12.30
N TYR A 129 -5.42 -10.04 -12.06
CA TYR A 129 -4.99 -8.76 -12.59
C TYR A 129 -4.79 -8.78 -14.11
N GLY A 130 -4.27 -9.88 -14.67
CA GLY A 130 -4.17 -10.04 -16.12
C GLY A 130 -5.52 -9.88 -16.82
N ARG A 131 -6.54 -10.59 -16.31
CA ARG A 131 -7.91 -10.48 -16.83
C ARG A 131 -8.54 -9.13 -16.51
N LEU A 132 -8.36 -8.60 -15.30
CA LEU A 132 -8.93 -7.31 -14.88
C LEU A 132 -8.44 -6.19 -15.79
N VAL A 133 -7.13 -6.10 -16.01
CA VAL A 133 -6.54 -5.09 -16.89
C VAL A 133 -7.03 -5.26 -18.31
N ALA A 134 -7.04 -6.47 -18.86
CA ALA A 134 -7.55 -6.72 -20.21
C ALA A 134 -9.03 -6.32 -20.37
N GLU A 135 -9.87 -6.60 -19.37
CA GLU A 135 -11.29 -6.27 -19.42
C GLU A 135 -11.55 -4.75 -19.28
N LEU A 136 -10.73 -4.05 -18.48
CA LEU A 136 -10.78 -2.60 -18.33
C LEU A 136 -10.26 -1.88 -19.57
N THR A 137 -9.08 -2.22 -20.08
CA THR A 137 -8.50 -1.53 -21.24
C THR A 137 -9.33 -1.74 -22.50
N ARG A 138 -10.01 -2.88 -22.63
CA ARG A 138 -10.95 -3.12 -23.74
C ARG A 138 -12.20 -2.23 -23.72
N ARG A 139 -12.59 -1.72 -22.54
CA ARG A 139 -13.88 -1.02 -22.34
C ARG A 139 -13.74 0.43 -21.91
N ALA A 140 -12.61 0.80 -21.33
CA ALA A 140 -12.33 2.15 -20.86
C ALA A 140 -11.96 3.02 -22.06
N GLU A 141 -12.86 3.91 -22.44
CA GLU A 141 -12.63 4.94 -23.43
C GLU A 141 -12.07 6.19 -22.73
N GLY A 142 -11.27 6.98 -23.43
CA GLY A 142 -10.72 8.24 -22.88
C GLY A 142 -9.60 8.10 -21.85
N GLY A 143 -9.15 6.88 -21.53
CA GLY A 143 -7.97 6.64 -20.68
C GLY A 143 -8.21 6.79 -19.17
N TYR A 144 -9.48 6.84 -18.74
CA TYR A 144 -9.87 6.91 -17.33
C TYR A 144 -10.70 5.70 -16.92
N THR A 145 -10.53 5.26 -15.68
CA THR A 145 -11.41 4.29 -15.03
C THR A 145 -11.52 4.62 -13.55
N LEU A 146 -12.57 4.18 -12.88
CA LEU A 146 -12.63 4.21 -11.42
C LEU A 146 -12.37 2.80 -10.89
N ALA A 147 -11.28 2.62 -10.15
CA ALA A 147 -10.99 1.42 -9.38
C ALA A 147 -11.14 1.76 -7.89
N THR A 148 -12.12 1.16 -7.22
CA THR A 148 -12.51 1.49 -5.84
C THR A 148 -13.23 0.32 -5.16
N PRO A 149 -13.20 0.18 -3.82
CA PRO A 149 -12.28 0.81 -2.90
C PRO A 149 -10.91 0.12 -2.88
N ASP A 150 -9.89 0.81 -2.38
CA ASP A 150 -8.56 0.25 -2.10
C ASP A 150 -7.92 -0.51 -3.27
N ALA A 151 -8.05 0.04 -4.48
CA ALA A 151 -7.51 -0.58 -5.69
C ALA A 151 -6.58 0.37 -6.50
N PRO A 152 -5.71 1.17 -5.87
CA PRO A 152 -4.86 2.11 -6.60
C PRO A 152 -3.88 1.42 -7.55
N GLU A 153 -3.49 0.17 -7.26
CA GLU A 153 -2.63 -0.64 -8.10
C GLU A 153 -3.22 -0.88 -9.49
N VAL A 154 -4.55 -0.86 -9.64
CA VAL A 154 -5.22 -1.04 -10.94
C VAL A 154 -4.85 0.07 -11.91
N TYR A 155 -4.70 1.32 -11.45
CA TYR A 155 -4.26 2.44 -12.29
C TYR A 155 -2.83 2.24 -12.79
N PHE A 156 -1.94 1.77 -11.90
CA PHE A 156 -0.57 1.47 -12.28
C PHE A 156 -0.51 0.30 -13.28
N LEU A 157 -1.22 -0.79 -13.01
CA LEU A 157 -1.17 -2.00 -13.83
C LEU A 157 -1.86 -1.84 -15.19
N SER A 158 -2.94 -1.07 -15.27
CA SER A 158 -3.67 -0.84 -16.53
C SER A 158 -3.15 0.34 -17.36
N GLY A 159 -2.42 1.28 -16.75
CA GLY A 159 -2.09 2.55 -17.38
C GLY A 159 -3.24 3.56 -17.43
N LEU A 160 -4.45 3.18 -16.98
CA LEU A 160 -5.61 4.06 -16.89
C LEU A 160 -5.47 5.01 -15.70
N ARG A 161 -6.03 6.22 -15.82
CA ARG A 161 -5.93 7.25 -14.79
C ARG A 161 -7.18 7.27 -13.89
N SER A 162 -6.98 7.58 -12.61
CA SER A 162 -8.08 7.86 -11.69
C SER A 162 -8.79 9.17 -12.07
N PRO A 163 -10.14 9.20 -12.14
CA PRO A 163 -10.90 10.41 -12.41
C PRO A 163 -10.95 11.37 -11.21
N THR A 164 -10.79 10.87 -9.99
CA THR A 164 -10.92 11.64 -8.74
C THR A 164 -9.57 12.09 -8.17
N GLY A 165 -8.48 11.40 -8.50
CA GLY A 165 -7.17 11.61 -7.87
C GLY A 165 -7.06 11.01 -6.45
N THR A 166 -8.15 10.46 -5.91
CA THR A 166 -8.17 9.73 -4.63
C THR A 166 -7.45 8.40 -4.80
N THR A 167 -6.45 8.13 -3.95
CA THR A 167 -5.69 6.87 -3.95
C THR A 167 -6.34 5.82 -3.07
N TYR A 168 -6.80 6.21 -1.88
CA TYR A 168 -7.60 5.38 -0.99
C TYR A 168 -8.78 6.19 -0.45
N GLU A 169 -9.95 5.56 -0.37
CA GLU A 169 -11.21 6.22 -0.04
C GLU A 169 -11.26 6.68 1.41
N PHE A 170 -10.49 6.07 2.32
CA PHE A 170 -10.40 6.52 3.71
C PHE A 170 -9.67 7.86 3.87
N PHE A 171 -8.92 8.33 2.86
CA PHE A 171 -8.30 9.67 2.88
C PHE A 171 -9.25 10.79 2.44
N ASP A 172 -10.38 10.48 1.81
CA ASP A 172 -11.33 11.48 1.30
C ASP A 172 -12.36 11.85 2.37
N ALA A 173 -12.83 13.10 2.36
CA ALA A 173 -13.93 13.52 3.23
C ALA A 173 -15.23 12.76 2.85
N PRO A 174 -15.97 12.17 3.81
CA PRO A 174 -17.18 11.42 3.50
C PRO A 174 -18.30 12.34 2.96
N GLU A 175 -18.37 13.59 3.42
CA GLU A 175 -19.40 14.56 3.02
C GLU A 175 -19.32 14.86 1.52
N GLY A 176 -20.43 14.68 0.81
CA GLY A 176 -20.52 14.96 -0.64
C GLY A 176 -19.68 14.04 -1.55
N ARG A 177 -19.03 13.00 -1.00
CA ARG A 177 -18.13 12.11 -1.76
C ARG A 177 -18.80 11.48 -2.98
N VAL A 178 -20.00 10.96 -2.82
CA VAL A 178 -20.75 10.30 -3.91
C VAL A 178 -20.94 11.25 -5.08
N GLY A 179 -21.40 12.48 -4.82
CA GLY A 179 -21.58 13.51 -5.85
C GLY A 179 -20.27 13.84 -6.57
N ARG A 180 -19.18 14.08 -5.82
CA ARG A 180 -17.86 14.36 -6.41
C ARG A 180 -17.35 13.22 -7.30
N VAL A 181 -17.54 11.96 -6.87
CA VAL A 181 -17.15 10.79 -7.66
C VAL A 181 -17.97 10.75 -8.95
N LEU A 182 -19.29 10.82 -8.88
CA LEU A 182 -20.16 10.74 -10.06
C LEU A 182 -19.87 11.88 -11.06
N GLU A 183 -19.70 13.10 -10.56
CA GLU A 183 -19.31 14.25 -11.39
C GLU A 183 -17.94 14.04 -12.05
N ALA A 184 -16.98 13.46 -11.34
CA ALA A 184 -15.68 13.13 -11.92
C ALA A 184 -15.78 12.07 -13.03
N LEU A 185 -16.67 11.08 -12.89
CA LEU A 185 -16.94 10.08 -13.93
C LEU A 185 -17.54 10.73 -15.19
N GLU A 186 -18.42 11.72 -15.02
CA GLU A 186 -19.01 12.49 -16.11
C GLU A 186 -17.99 13.33 -16.83
N ARG A 187 -17.30 14.22 -16.11
CA ARG A 187 -16.34 15.15 -16.70
C ARG A 187 -15.21 14.45 -17.43
N ARG A 188 -14.83 13.24 -17.01
CA ARG A 188 -13.75 12.43 -17.63
C ARG A 188 -14.24 11.38 -18.61
N GLY A 189 -15.56 11.30 -18.86
CA GLY A 189 -16.13 10.37 -19.81
C GLY A 189 -15.87 8.89 -19.48
N VAL A 190 -15.84 8.53 -18.19
CA VAL A 190 -15.54 7.15 -17.77
C VAL A 190 -16.61 6.19 -18.27
N THR A 191 -16.20 5.16 -19.00
CA THR A 191 -17.08 4.13 -19.57
C THR A 191 -16.99 2.78 -18.87
N ALA A 192 -15.94 2.55 -18.07
CA ALA A 192 -15.73 1.32 -17.32
C ALA A 192 -15.18 1.59 -15.92
N VAL A 193 -15.62 0.82 -14.93
CA VAL A 193 -15.22 0.90 -13.53
C VAL A 193 -14.92 -0.49 -12.97
N ALA A 194 -14.03 -0.58 -11.99
CA ALA A 194 -13.72 -1.78 -11.23
C ALA A 194 -14.07 -1.58 -9.75
N LEU A 195 -14.93 -2.46 -9.24
CA LEU A 195 -15.36 -2.47 -7.84
C LEU A 195 -14.68 -3.60 -7.10
N ASN A 196 -13.75 -3.29 -6.19
CA ASN A 196 -13.18 -4.27 -5.28
C ASN A 196 -14.22 -4.66 -4.22
N ARG A 197 -14.47 -5.96 -4.08
CA ARG A 197 -15.45 -6.51 -3.14
C ARG A 197 -14.83 -6.90 -1.79
N GLU A 198 -13.51 -6.92 -1.72
CA GLU A 198 -12.72 -7.25 -0.53
C GLU A 198 -11.68 -6.15 -0.29
N PRO A 199 -12.12 -4.93 0.09
CA PRO A 199 -11.20 -3.85 0.45
C PRO A 199 -10.46 -4.16 1.77
N ALA A 200 -9.21 -3.72 1.87
CA ALA A 200 -8.34 -4.03 3.00
C ALA A 200 -8.34 -2.95 4.11
N PHE A 201 -8.67 -1.71 3.74
CA PHE A 201 -8.57 -0.53 4.61
C PHE A 201 -9.89 0.25 4.67
N SER A 202 -10.51 0.46 3.51
CA SER A 202 -11.78 1.16 3.37
C SER A 202 -12.96 0.22 3.58
N GLY A 203 -14.10 0.78 4.00
CA GLY A 203 -15.37 0.06 4.00
C GLY A 203 -15.88 -0.22 2.57
N PRO A 204 -16.99 -0.97 2.44
CA PRO A 204 -17.65 -1.14 1.15
C PRO A 204 -18.07 0.22 0.56
N PRO A 205 -18.19 0.33 -0.78
CA PRO A 205 -18.71 1.55 -1.40
C PRO A 205 -20.06 1.97 -0.78
N PRO A 206 -20.31 3.27 -0.58
CA PRO A 206 -21.62 3.74 -0.11
C PRO A 206 -22.74 3.21 -1.01
N ALA A 207 -23.86 2.77 -0.42
CA ALA A 207 -24.96 2.16 -1.17
C ALA A 207 -25.48 3.04 -2.30
N ALA A 208 -25.53 4.37 -2.09
CA ALA A 208 -25.91 5.34 -3.10
C ALA A 208 -24.94 5.38 -4.29
N LEU A 209 -23.63 5.28 -4.04
CA LEU A 209 -22.63 5.19 -5.09
C LEU A 209 -22.77 3.86 -5.85
N GLU A 210 -22.93 2.75 -5.15
CA GLU A 210 -23.09 1.45 -5.82
C GLU A 210 -24.35 1.40 -6.68
N ALA A 211 -25.47 1.96 -6.21
CA ALA A 211 -26.71 2.06 -6.97
C ALA A 211 -26.51 2.89 -8.25
N ALA A 212 -25.91 4.08 -8.15
CA ALA A 212 -25.63 4.95 -9.29
C ALA A 212 -24.67 4.29 -10.31
N LEU A 213 -23.64 3.57 -9.83
CA LEU A 213 -22.74 2.83 -10.70
C LEU A 213 -23.43 1.65 -11.39
N ARG A 214 -24.39 1.00 -10.72
CA ARG A 214 -25.17 -0.10 -11.32
C ARG A 214 -26.09 0.40 -12.42
N GLU A 215 -26.72 1.55 -12.22
CA GLU A 215 -27.58 2.21 -13.20
C GLU A 215 -26.79 2.69 -14.41
N ARG A 216 -25.68 3.40 -14.17
CA ARG A 216 -24.85 3.97 -15.24
C ARG A 216 -24.04 2.95 -16.02
N PHE A 217 -23.64 1.86 -15.35
CA PHE A 217 -22.84 0.78 -15.91
C PHE A 217 -23.59 -0.54 -15.71
N PRO A 218 -24.63 -0.82 -16.52
CA PRO A 218 -25.53 -1.95 -16.30
C PRO A 218 -24.83 -3.30 -16.52
N ASP A 219 -23.94 -3.38 -17.51
CA ASP A 219 -23.20 -4.59 -17.81
C ASP A 219 -22.11 -4.83 -16.77
N SER A 220 -21.85 -6.09 -16.44
CA SER A 220 -20.83 -6.42 -15.46
C SER A 220 -20.21 -7.81 -15.63
N LEU A 221 -19.00 -7.94 -15.11
CA LEU A 221 -18.23 -9.18 -15.08
C LEU A 221 -17.47 -9.28 -13.74
N ARG A 222 -17.50 -10.45 -13.11
CA ARG A 222 -16.66 -10.74 -11.94
C ARG A 222 -15.29 -11.27 -12.37
N VAL A 223 -14.24 -10.69 -11.80
CA VAL A 223 -12.84 -11.06 -12.02
C VAL A 223 -12.15 -11.14 -10.66
N GLY A 224 -12.02 -12.36 -10.11
CA GLY A 224 -11.56 -12.55 -8.73
C GLY A 224 -12.40 -11.74 -7.74
N ARG A 225 -11.73 -10.97 -6.88
CA ARG A 225 -12.38 -10.04 -5.93
C ARG A 225 -12.99 -8.80 -6.56
N PHE A 226 -12.81 -8.57 -7.85
CA PHE A 226 -13.31 -7.37 -8.54
C PHE A 226 -14.62 -7.64 -9.29
N THR A 227 -15.48 -6.62 -9.34
CA THR A 227 -16.58 -6.52 -10.29
C THR A 227 -16.30 -5.40 -11.26
N VAL A 228 -16.00 -5.73 -12.51
CA VAL A 228 -15.89 -4.75 -13.59
C VAL A 228 -17.29 -4.43 -14.08
N ARG A 229 -17.63 -3.15 -14.22
CA ARG A 229 -18.88 -2.69 -14.82
C ARG A 229 -18.59 -1.72 -15.95
N TRP A 230 -19.42 -1.72 -16.99
CA TRP A 230 -19.29 -0.78 -18.11
C TRP A 230 -20.63 -0.35 -18.67
N ALA A 231 -20.59 0.73 -19.44
CA ALA A 231 -21.72 1.18 -20.22
C ALA A 231 -21.73 0.38 -21.52
N GLY A 232 -22.90 -0.14 -21.92
CA GLY A 232 -23.08 -0.68 -23.28
C GLY A 232 -22.74 0.38 -24.33
N PRO A 233 -22.56 0.00 -25.61
CA PRO A 233 -22.34 0.97 -26.67
C PRO A 233 -23.45 2.02 -26.61
N ARG A 234 -23.06 3.27 -26.36
CA ARG A 234 -24.01 4.38 -26.45
C ARG A 234 -24.57 4.31 -27.86
N ALA A 235 -25.88 4.14 -28.00
CA ALA A 235 -26.54 4.44 -29.26
C ALA A 235 -26.12 5.88 -29.60
N ALA A 236 -25.27 6.04 -30.61
CA ALA A 236 -24.89 7.34 -31.10
C ALA A 236 -26.18 8.11 -31.39
N GLY A 237 -26.25 9.35 -30.90
CA GLY A 237 -27.41 10.22 -30.82
C GLY A 237 -28.62 9.86 -31.69
N CYS A 238 -29.74 9.56 -31.03
CA CYS A 238 -31.07 9.68 -31.64
C CYS A 238 -31.64 11.10 -31.46
N GLU A 239 -30.78 12.11 -31.30
CA GLU A 239 -31.19 13.46 -30.85
C GLU A 239 -30.68 14.60 -31.74
N ASP A 240 -30.36 14.34 -33.02
CA ASP A 240 -29.98 15.43 -33.96
C ASP A 240 -30.59 15.35 -35.38
N ASP A 241 -31.31 14.28 -35.76
CA ASP A 241 -31.95 14.20 -37.09
C ASP A 241 -33.39 14.76 -37.15
N ALA A 242 -34.04 15.00 -36.01
CA ALA A 242 -35.36 15.64 -35.98
C ALA A 242 -35.30 17.16 -36.25
N ALA A 243 -34.12 17.80 -36.11
CA ALA A 243 -33.95 19.23 -36.32
C ALA A 243 -33.64 19.62 -37.78
N ARG A 244 -33.37 18.65 -38.67
CA ARG A 244 -33.04 18.91 -40.09
C ARG A 244 -34.19 18.66 -41.08
N ALA A 245 -35.33 18.13 -40.64
CA ALA A 245 -36.50 17.90 -41.50
C ALA A 245 -37.49 19.09 -41.55
N GLY A 246 -37.19 20.22 -40.89
CA GLY A 246 -38.10 21.34 -40.69
C GLY A 246 -37.74 22.65 -41.41
N CYS A 247 -36.89 22.63 -42.44
CA CYS A 247 -36.53 23.81 -43.24
C CYS A 247 -36.48 23.46 -44.73
N ASP A 248 -37.62 23.05 -45.28
CA ASP A 248 -37.86 23.18 -46.73
C ASP A 248 -39.36 23.34 -46.99
N ALA A 249 -39.88 24.49 -46.54
CA ALA A 249 -41.17 24.99 -46.98
C ALA A 249 -41.14 26.52 -46.96
N GLY A 250 -40.89 27.13 -48.12
CA GLY A 250 -41.19 28.54 -48.30
C GLY A 250 -40.34 29.31 -49.32
N GLY A 251 -40.67 29.17 -50.60
CA GLY A 251 -40.93 30.36 -51.40
C GLY A 251 -40.19 30.57 -52.72
N VAL A 252 -41.01 30.96 -53.72
CA VAL A 252 -40.72 31.86 -54.85
C VAL A 252 -39.97 31.17 -56.01
N ARG A 253 -40.49 31.05 -57.24
CA ARG A 253 -41.45 31.85 -58.02
C ARG A 253 -42.01 31.00 -59.17
#